data_AF-A0A849GA61-F1
#
_entry.id   AF-A0A849GA61-F1
#
_cell.length_a   1.000
_cell.length_b   1.000
_cell.length_c   1.000
_cell.angle_alpha   90.00
_cell.angle_beta   90.00
_cell.angle_gamma   90.00
#
_symmetry.space_group_name_H-M   'P 1'
#
loop_
_entity.id
_entity.type
_entity.pdbx_description
1 polymer ?
#
loop_
_entity_poly.entity_id
_entity_poly.type
_entity_poly.pdbx_seq_one_letter_code
_entity_poly.pdbx_strand_id
1 'polypeptide(L)'
;GAVYNVCDDDPAPPQDVIAHAADLLGLPVPESVPFNEAEMSPMARSFYSESKRVTNDRIKNQLGVRLIYPSYRTGLVALLDAEP
;
A
#
# COMPACT_ATOMS: atom_id res chain seq x y z
N GLY A 1 -26.16 7.25 -9.41
CA GLY A 1 -25.15 6.22 -9.69
C GLY A 1 -24.61 5.66 -8.38
N ALA A 2 -24.05 4.45 -8.41
CA ALA A 2 -23.37 3.85 -7.25
C ALA A 2 -21.89 4.27 -7.21
N VAL A 3 -21.30 4.34 -6.02
CA VAL A 3 -19.87 4.63 -5.79
C VAL A 3 -19.24 3.46 -5.05
N TYR A 4 -18.06 3.03 -5.47
CA TYR A 4 -17.36 1.86 -4.93
C TYR A 4 -15.93 2.24 -4.56
N ASN A 5 -15.53 1.91 -3.33
CA ASN A 5 -14.13 1.99 -2.93
C ASN A 5 -13.39 0.78 -3.51
N VAL A 6 -12.23 1.03 -4.12
CA VAL A 6 -11.38 0.01 -4.73
C VAL A 6 -10.01 0.07 -4.08
N CYS A 7 -9.87 -0.67 -2.99
CA CYS A 7 -8.64 -0.86 -2.23
C CYS A 7 -8.56 -2.31 -1.76
N ASP A 8 -7.39 -2.74 -1.33
CA ASP A 8 -7.19 -4.05 -0.71
C ASP A 8 -7.70 -4.09 0.75
N ASP A 9 -7.35 -5.15 1.49
CA ASP A 9 -7.82 -5.39 2.86
C ASP A 9 -6.83 -4.88 3.93
N ASP A 10 -5.68 -4.33 3.51
CA ASP A 10 -4.55 -4.07 4.39
C ASP A 10 -4.04 -2.62 4.25
N PRO A 11 -4.69 -1.65 4.94
CA PRO A 11 -4.17 -0.29 5.02
C PRO A 11 -2.80 -0.27 5.71
N ALA A 12 -1.74 -0.09 4.93
CA ALA A 12 -0.36 -0.17 5.40
C ALA A 12 0.30 1.21 5.53
N PRO A 13 1.16 1.42 6.54
CA PRO A 13 2.12 2.52 6.54
C PRO A 13 3.06 2.43 5.32
N PRO A 14 3.42 3.54 4.66
CA PRO A 14 4.24 3.50 3.45
C PRO A 14 5.62 2.88 3.69
N GLN A 15 6.22 3.10 4.86
CA GLN A 15 7.52 2.53 5.20
C GLN A 15 7.51 1.00 5.34
N ASP A 16 6.39 0.40 5.72
CA ASP A 16 6.26 -1.05 5.88
C ASP A 16 6.24 -1.76 4.52
N VAL A 17 5.72 -1.07 3.49
CA VAL A 17 5.74 -1.54 2.10
C VAL A 17 7.17 -1.52 1.56
N ILE A 18 7.91 -0.44 1.84
CA ILE A 18 9.32 -0.29 1.45
C ILE A 18 10.19 -1.36 2.13
N ALA A 19 10.06 -1.52 3.45
CA ALA A 19 10.84 -2.51 4.20
C ALA A 19 10.58 -3.93 3.69
N HIS A 20 9.31 -4.29 3.47
CA HIS A 20 8.98 -5.61 2.97
C HIS A 20 9.53 -5.87 1.56
N ALA A 21 9.50 -4.87 0.67
CA ALA A 21 10.09 -4.99 -0.65
C ALA A 21 11.62 -5.17 -0.57
N ALA A 22 12.30 -4.43 0.31
CA ALA A 22 13.74 -4.60 0.54
C ALA A 22 14.07 -6.01 1.07
N ASP A 23 13.28 -6.51 2.02
CA ASP A 23 13.42 -7.87 2.56
C ASP A 23 13.26 -8.94 1.47
N LEU A 24 12.24 -8.81 0.61
CA LEU A 24 12.00 -9.74 -0.50
C LEU A 24 13.15 -9.74 -1.51
N LEU A 25 13.77 -8.60 -1.75
CA LEU A 25 14.90 -8.45 -2.66
C LEU A 25 16.25 -8.80 -2.00
N GLY A 26 16.28 -9.12 -0.71
CA GLY A 26 17.53 -9.34 0.04
C GLY A 26 18.41 -8.09 0.14
N LEU A 27 17.80 -6.90 0.06
CA LEU A 27 18.48 -5.60 0.14
C LEU A 27 18.37 -5.02 1.55
N PRO A 28 19.32 -4.17 1.97
CA PRO A 28 19.19 -3.47 3.24
C PRO A 28 17.96 -2.55 3.21
N VAL A 29 17.19 -2.56 4.30
CA VAL A 29 16.07 -1.65 4.48
C VAL A 29 16.59 -0.20 4.50
N PRO A 30 16.01 0.71 3.70
CA PRO A 30 16.40 2.13 3.69
C PRO A 30 16.25 2.78 5.07
N GLU A 31 17.12 3.75 5.37
CA GLU A 31 17.07 4.49 6.62
C GLU A 31 15.77 5.32 6.74
N SER A 32 15.17 5.31 7.92
CA SER A 32 13.97 6.11 8.20
C SER A 32 14.33 7.55 8.55
N VAL A 33 13.62 8.51 7.96
CA VAL A 33 13.73 9.94 8.31
C VAL A 33 12.46 10.39 9.04
N PRO A 34 12.56 11.11 10.18
CA PRO A 34 11.39 11.69 10.84
C PRO A 34 10.60 12.61 9.90
N PHE A 35 9.26 12.53 9.94
CA PHE A 35 8.39 13.27 9.01
C PHE A 35 8.61 14.79 9.03
N ASN A 36 8.92 15.35 10.20
CA ASN A 36 9.20 16.77 10.41
C ASN A 36 10.56 17.21 9.85
N GLU A 37 11.48 16.28 9.63
CA GLU A 37 12.84 16.51 9.12
C GLU A 37 12.96 16.14 7.63
N ALA A 38 12.02 15.34 7.11
CA ALA A 38 12.03 14.89 5.73
C ALA A 38 11.79 16.06 4.75
N GLU A 39 12.74 16.22 3.81
CA GLU A 39 12.60 17.08 2.65
C GLU A 39 11.59 16.47 1.67
N MET A 40 10.47 17.16 1.48
CA MET A 40 9.37 16.71 0.63
C MET A 40 8.85 17.88 -0.19
N SER A 41 8.49 17.61 -1.46
CA SER A 41 7.75 18.57 -2.25
C SER A 41 6.40 18.89 -1.58
N PRO A 42 5.78 20.06 -1.86
CA PRO A 42 4.46 20.38 -1.31
C PRO A 42 3.40 19.30 -1.59
N MET A 43 3.48 18.66 -2.77
CA MET A 43 2.58 17.57 -3.15
C MET A 43 2.87 16.29 -2.37
N ALA A 44 4.13 15.91 -2.15
CA ALA A 44 4.45 14.75 -1.32
C ALA A 44 3.97 14.97 0.12
N ARG A 45 4.13 16.18 0.65
CA ARG A 45 3.68 16.54 2.00
C ARG A 45 2.15 16.48 2.15
N SER A 46 1.38 16.84 1.11
CA SER A 46 -0.09 16.79 1.18
C SER A 46 -0.65 15.36 1.26
N PHE A 47 0.08 14.34 0.79
CA PHE A 47 -0.34 12.95 1.00
C PHE A 47 -0.34 12.55 2.49
N TYR A 48 0.55 13.13 3.30
CA TYR A 48 0.64 12.87 4.73
C TYR A 48 -0.27 13.79 5.57
N SER A 49 -0.95 14.76 4.96
CA SER A 49 -1.85 15.66 5.72
C SER A 49 -3.18 15.00 6.10
N GLU A 50 -3.50 13.85 5.52
CA GLU A 50 -4.68 13.07 5.84
C GLU A 50 -4.31 11.61 6.16
N SER A 51 -5.05 11.00 7.07
CA SER A 51 -4.92 9.58 7.39
C SER A 51 -6.31 8.97 7.62
N LYS A 52 -6.66 7.97 6.81
CA LYS A 52 -7.94 7.24 6.89
C LYS A 52 -7.77 5.80 6.45
N ARG A 53 -8.62 4.92 6.96
CA ARG A 53 -8.79 3.55 6.48
C ARG A 53 -10.08 3.46 5.68
N VAL A 54 -10.05 2.76 4.55
CA VAL A 54 -11.16 2.71 3.60
C VAL A 54 -11.69 1.29 3.54
N THR A 55 -13.00 1.11 3.67
CA THR A 55 -13.64 -0.21 3.53
C THR A 55 -13.93 -0.51 2.06
N ASN A 56 -13.78 -1.78 1.67
CA ASN A 56 -14.05 -2.27 0.31
C ASN A 56 -15.23 -3.25 0.24
N ASP A 57 -16.04 -3.35 1.30
CA ASP A 57 -17.14 -4.31 1.41
C ASP A 57 -18.11 -4.26 0.23
N ARG A 58 -18.31 -3.08 -0.36
CA ARG A 58 -19.25 -2.91 -1.47
C ARG A 58 -18.84 -3.70 -2.71
N ILE A 59 -17.56 -3.72 -3.06
CA ILE A 59 -17.09 -4.47 -4.24
C ILE A 59 -17.17 -5.99 -3.98
N LYS A 60 -16.95 -6.42 -2.75
CA LYS A 60 -17.05 -7.84 -2.37
C LYS A 60 -18.51 -8.31 -2.34
N ASN A 61 -19.38 -7.58 -1.64
CA ASN A 61 -20.74 -8.01 -1.34
C ASN A 61 -21.71 -7.77 -2.51
N GLN A 62 -21.55 -6.68 -3.27
CA GLN A 62 -22.50 -6.33 -4.34
C GLN A 62 -22.03 -6.81 -5.71
N LEU A 63 -20.71 -6.89 -5.94
CA LEU A 63 -20.15 -7.28 -7.23
C LEU A 63 -19.53 -8.69 -7.22
N GLY A 64 -19.46 -9.34 -6.06
CA GLY A 64 -18.86 -10.67 -5.92
C GLY A 64 -17.34 -10.69 -6.13
N VAL A 65 -16.67 -9.53 -6.06
CA VAL A 65 -15.22 -9.44 -6.26
C VAL A 65 -14.50 -10.21 -5.16
N ARG A 66 -13.60 -11.10 -5.58
CA ARG A 66 -12.60 -11.75 -4.73
C ARG A 66 -11.24 -11.18 -5.08
N LEU A 67 -10.60 -10.52 -4.12
CA LEU A 67 -9.28 -9.93 -4.34
C LEU A 67 -8.25 -11.03 -4.59
N ILE A 68 -7.50 -10.91 -5.69
CA ILE A 68 -6.38 -11.82 -5.99
C ILE A 68 -5.22 -11.56 -5.02
N TYR A 69 -4.99 -10.28 -4.72
CA TYR A 69 -3.98 -9.82 -3.76
C TYR A 69 -4.69 -9.00 -2.66
N PRO A 70 -5.09 -9.62 -1.53
CA PRO A 70 -5.80 -8.93 -0.46
C PRO A 70 -4.89 -8.01 0.37
N SER A 71 -3.57 -8.10 0.21
CA SER A 71 -2.62 -7.20 0.87
C SER A 71 -1.39 -6.92 0.01
N TYR A 72 -0.71 -5.82 0.33
CA TYR A 72 0.57 -5.47 -0.28
C TYR A 72 1.60 -6.60 -0.19
N ARG A 73 1.59 -7.41 0.88
CA ARG A 73 2.53 -8.55 1.05
C ARG A 73 2.33 -9.61 -0.03
N THR A 74 1.07 -10.02 -0.23
CA THR A 74 0.73 -10.99 -1.28
C THR A 74 0.99 -10.43 -2.68
N GLY A 75 0.74 -9.12 -2.89
CA GLY A 75 0.99 -8.47 -4.16
C GLY A 75 2.48 -8.35 -4.49
N LEU A 76 3.32 -7.95 -3.53
CA LEU A 76 4.76 -7.80 -3.73
C LEU A 76 5.46 -9.13 -4.01
N VAL A 77 5.08 -10.22 -3.32
CA VAL A 77 5.59 -11.57 -3.63
C VAL A 77 5.23 -11.96 -5.06
N ALA A 78 3.97 -11.79 -5.45
CA ALA A 78 3.53 -12.14 -6.80
C ALA A 78 4.18 -11.29 -7.89
N LEU A 79 4.48 -10.01 -7.60
CA LEU A 79 5.27 -9.17 -8.51
C LEU A 79 6.69 -9.71 -8.66
N LEU A 80 7.38 -10.02 -7.56
CA LEU A 80 8.72 -10.58 -7.62
C LEU A 80 8.77 -11.91 -8.38
N ASP A 81 7.81 -12.80 -8.15
CA ASP A 81 7.70 -14.08 -8.86
C ASP A 81 7.44 -13.93 -10.37
N ALA A 82 6.91 -12.78 -10.79
CA ALA A 82 6.62 -12.46 -12.19
C ALA A 82 7.75 -11.70 -12.90
N GLU A 83 8.75 -11.20 -12.16
CA GLU A 83 9.93 -10.56 -12.74
C GLU A 83 10.88 -11.61 -13.36
N PRO A 84 11.36 -11.41 -14.60
CA PRO A 84 12.17 -12.38 -15.33
C PRO A 84 13.66 -12.43 -14.91
#